data_AF-A0A0L0LJW3-F1
#
_entry.id   AF-A0A0L0LJW3-F1
#
_cell.length_a   1.000
_cell.length_b   1.000
_cell.length_c   1.000
_cell.angle_alpha   90.00
_cell.angle_beta   90.00
_cell.angle_gamma   90.00
#
_symmetry.space_group_name_H-M   'P 1'
#
loop_
_entity.id
_entity.type
_entity.pdbx_description
1 polymer ?
#
loop_
_entity_poly.entity_id
_entity_poly.type
_entity_poly.pdbx_seq_one_letter_code
_entity_poly.pdbx_strand_id
1 'polypeptide(L)'
;MKLKLTLVFLAGLIIILLGYVYLNKNSNKIISSDSMTFTTFLAKGGSYKCDIKRIIDRGFSGDAKLAGIAYVSNGMLRVEYDRALYLIYKDKKTYNWRPEGNITGEEDFNGWIVEDTTYGPSTYQWDATMVTDFSCINWKADLDKFTPPKNIVFPSMVLPPSRSN
;
A
#
# COMPACT_ATOMS: atom_id res chain seq x y z
N MET A 1 -57.94 -5.08 18.51
CA MET A 1 -56.80 -4.45 19.24
C MET A 1 -55.49 -5.26 19.17
N LYS A 2 -55.52 -6.60 19.22
CA LYS A 2 -54.29 -7.45 19.21
C LYS A 2 -53.40 -7.34 17.96
N LEU A 3 -53.98 -7.11 16.78
CA LEU A 3 -53.23 -7.09 15.50
C LEU A 3 -52.30 -5.88 15.34
N LYS A 4 -52.63 -4.72 15.93
CA LYS A 4 -51.80 -3.51 15.85
C LYS A 4 -50.54 -3.63 16.72
N LEU A 5 -50.61 -4.36 17.83
CA LEU A 5 -49.49 -4.50 18.75
C LEU A 5 -48.39 -5.39 18.15
N THR A 6 -48.75 -6.48 17.46
CA THR A 6 -47.80 -7.39 16.80
C THR A 6 -47.01 -6.73 15.66
N LEU A 7 -47.64 -5.85 14.88
CA LEU A 7 -46.96 -5.12 13.79
C LEU A 7 -45.89 -4.15 14.28
N VAL A 8 -46.12 -3.48 15.42
CA VAL A 8 -45.16 -2.53 15.99
C VAL A 8 -43.91 -3.26 16.51
N PHE A 9 -44.09 -4.43 17.15
CA PHE A 9 -42.96 -5.26 17.58
C PHE A 9 -42.13 -5.78 16.40
N LEU A 10 -42.78 -6.21 15.31
CA LEU A 10 -42.06 -6.69 14.12
C LEU A 10 -41.23 -5.58 13.47
N ALA A 11 -41.79 -4.38 13.32
CA ALA A 11 -41.09 -3.24 12.75
C ALA A 11 -39.89 -2.82 13.61
N GLY A 12 -40.03 -2.79 14.94
CA GLY A 12 -38.92 -2.51 15.86
C GLY A 12 -37.80 -3.53 15.74
N LEU A 13 -38.13 -4.83 15.61
CA LEU A 13 -37.14 -5.90 15.50
C LEU A 13 -36.38 -5.85 14.18
N ILE A 14 -37.04 -5.47 13.08
CA ILE A 14 -36.40 -5.24 11.78
C ILE A 14 -35.42 -4.06 11.84
N ILE A 15 -35.77 -2.96 12.50
CA ILE A 15 -34.89 -1.80 12.64
C ILE A 15 -33.63 -2.16 13.45
N ILE A 16 -33.78 -2.93 14.52
CA ILE A 16 -32.65 -3.41 15.34
C ILE A 16 -31.74 -4.34 14.52
N LEU A 17 -32.32 -5.28 13.77
CA LEU A 17 -31.55 -6.18 12.90
C LEU A 17 -30.80 -5.42 11.80
N LEU A 18 -31.45 -4.46 11.13
CA LEU A 18 -30.80 -3.62 10.13
C LEU A 18 -29.68 -2.76 10.72
N GLY A 19 -29.89 -2.19 11.92
CA GLY A 19 -28.87 -1.45 12.65
C GLY A 19 -27.66 -2.32 13.02
N TYR A 20 -27.90 -3.55 13.47
CA TYR A 20 -26.84 -4.50 13.82
C TYR A 20 -26.02 -4.93 12.59
N VAL A 21 -26.69 -5.23 11.47
CA VAL A 21 -26.02 -5.55 10.20
C VAL A 21 -25.20 -4.36 9.68
N TYR A 22 -25.74 -3.15 9.80
CA TYR A 22 -25.04 -1.93 9.39
C TYR A 22 -23.77 -1.67 10.22
N LEU A 23 -23.84 -1.83 11.55
CA LEU A 23 -22.69 -1.65 12.43
C LEU A 23 -21.62 -2.72 12.20
N ASN A 24 -22.01 -3.99 12.01
CA ASN A 24 -21.05 -5.08 11.81
C ASN A 24 -20.34 -5.00 10.45
N LYS A 25 -20.97 -4.39 9.44
CA LYS A 25 -20.33 -4.17 8.13
C LYS A 25 -19.22 -3.10 8.16
N ASN A 26 -19.18 -2.27 9.20
CA ASN A 26 -18.23 -1.19 9.38
C ASN A 26 -17.13 -1.48 10.43
N SER A 27 -17.01 -2.72 10.93
CA SER A 27 -15.83 -3.07 11.72
C SER A 27 -14.61 -3.03 10.80
N ASN A 28 -13.73 -2.06 11.00
CA ASN A 28 -12.43 -2.00 10.33
C ASN A 28 -11.62 -3.23 10.76
N LYS A 29 -11.68 -4.30 9.95
CA LYS A 29 -10.84 -5.47 10.16
C LYS A 29 -9.39 -5.04 9.99
N ILE A 30 -8.64 -5.12 11.08
CA ILE A 30 -7.20 -4.89 11.08
C ILE A 30 -6.53 -6.15 10.52
N ILE A 31 -5.67 -5.98 9.52
CA ILE A 31 -4.85 -7.05 8.94
C ILE A 31 -3.39 -6.71 9.25
N SER A 32 -2.65 -7.62 9.88
CA SER A 32 -1.27 -7.37 10.31
C SER A 32 -0.27 -8.44 9.88
N SER A 33 1.01 -8.11 10.04
CA SER A 33 2.17 -8.97 9.76
C SER A 33 2.19 -10.30 10.53
N ASP A 34 1.45 -10.42 11.63
CA ASP A 34 1.37 -11.69 12.40
C ASP A 34 0.71 -12.83 11.61
N SER A 35 -0.04 -12.49 10.56
CA SER A 35 -0.86 -13.44 9.80
C SER A 35 -0.28 -13.84 8.44
N MET A 36 0.59 -13.01 7.85
CA MET A 36 1.22 -13.25 6.55
C MET A 36 2.31 -12.21 6.26
N THR A 37 3.17 -12.50 5.27
CA THR A 37 4.13 -11.51 4.74
C THR A 37 3.41 -10.39 3.98
N PHE A 38 4.06 -9.23 3.86
CA PHE A 38 3.49 -8.09 3.14
C PHE A 38 3.27 -8.40 1.64
N THR A 39 4.18 -9.16 1.01
CA THR A 39 4.01 -9.65 -0.38
C THR A 39 2.76 -10.51 -0.54
N THR A 40 2.56 -11.48 0.35
CA THR A 40 1.36 -12.33 0.37
C THR A 40 0.09 -11.51 0.59
N PHE A 41 0.16 -10.49 1.44
CA PHE A 41 -0.95 -9.56 1.65
C PHE A 41 -1.29 -8.77 0.39
N LEU A 42 -0.30 -8.18 -0.29
CA LEU A 42 -0.50 -7.46 -1.55
C LEU A 42 -1.12 -8.34 -2.63
N ALA A 43 -0.72 -9.62 -2.71
CA ALA A 43 -1.25 -10.57 -3.68
C ALA A 43 -2.75 -10.88 -3.49
N LYS A 44 -3.31 -10.68 -2.28
CA LYS A 44 -4.76 -10.86 -2.03
C LYS A 44 -5.60 -9.75 -2.66
N GLY A 45 -5.00 -8.63 -3.02
CA GLY A 45 -5.71 -7.47 -3.56
C GLY A 45 -6.67 -6.83 -2.56
N GLY A 46 -7.41 -5.82 -3.01
CA GLY A 46 -8.29 -5.00 -2.17
C GLY A 46 -7.80 -3.55 -2.09
N SER A 47 -8.33 -2.79 -1.14
CA SER A 47 -7.94 -1.40 -0.90
C SER A 47 -7.72 -1.12 0.57
N TYR A 48 -6.50 -0.73 0.92
CA TYR A 48 -6.06 -0.63 2.32
C TYR A 48 -5.15 0.57 2.53
N LYS A 49 -5.17 1.07 3.76
CA LYS A 49 -4.16 1.98 4.29
C LYS A 49 -3.41 1.22 5.39
N CYS A 50 -2.09 1.17 5.29
CA CYS A 50 -1.24 0.41 6.17
C CYS A 50 -0.17 1.29 6.81
N ASP A 51 -0.01 1.17 8.11
CA ASP A 51 1.24 1.54 8.77
C ASP A 51 2.26 0.45 8.48
N ILE A 52 3.45 0.80 7.98
CA ILE A 52 4.49 -0.17 7.61
C ILE A 52 5.84 0.19 8.22
N LYS A 53 6.65 -0.82 8.51
CA LYS A 53 8.07 -0.69 8.83
C LYS A 53 8.91 -1.58 7.92
N ARG A 54 9.93 -0.99 7.31
CA ARG A 54 10.91 -1.65 6.46
C ARG A 54 12.27 -1.66 7.12
N ILE A 55 12.99 -2.77 6.97
CA ILE A 55 14.43 -2.84 7.24
C ILE A 55 15.19 -2.49 5.94
N ILE A 56 16.14 -1.57 6.04
CA ILE A 56 17.09 -1.26 4.97
C ILE A 56 18.46 -1.67 5.48
N ASP A 57 19.04 -2.68 4.84
CA ASP A 57 20.45 -3.02 5.03
C ASP A 57 21.31 -1.90 4.42
N ARG A 58 22.17 -1.29 5.24
CA ARG A 58 23.13 -0.27 4.80
C ARG A 58 24.56 -0.82 4.67
N GLY A 59 24.73 -2.14 4.70
CA GLY A 59 25.99 -2.85 4.43
C GLY A 59 27.09 -2.69 5.49
N PHE A 60 27.13 -1.60 6.25
CA PHE A 60 28.28 -1.28 7.12
C PHE A 60 27.95 -0.81 8.54
N SER A 61 26.70 -0.47 8.89
CA SER A 61 26.37 0.13 10.20
C SER A 61 25.07 -0.38 10.84
N GLY A 62 24.61 -1.56 10.44
CA GLY A 62 23.35 -2.15 10.92
C GLY A 62 22.10 -1.68 10.17
N ASP A 63 21.02 -2.36 10.46
CA ASP A 63 19.71 -2.20 9.83
C ASP A 63 19.09 -0.84 10.16
N ALA A 64 18.84 -0.01 9.13
CA ALA A 64 18.04 1.19 9.29
C ALA A 64 16.56 0.84 9.14
N LYS A 65 15.76 1.12 10.18
CA LYS A 65 14.29 0.94 10.11
C LYS A 65 13.64 2.20 9.58
N LEU A 66 12.92 2.10 8.47
CA LEU A 66 12.04 3.17 7.98
C LEU A 66 10.60 2.84 8.35
N ALA A 67 9.92 3.78 9.00
CA ALA A 67 8.49 3.74 9.20
C ALA A 67 7.79 4.63 8.16
N GLY A 68 6.59 4.23 7.76
CA GLY A 68 5.82 4.97 6.76
C GLY A 68 4.40 4.47 6.60
N ILE A 69 3.69 5.09 5.67
CA ILE A 69 2.33 4.71 5.30
C ILE A 69 2.33 4.11 3.90
N ALA A 70 1.73 2.94 3.75
CA ALA A 70 1.42 2.34 2.46
C ALA A 70 -0.07 2.46 2.14
N TYR A 71 -0.40 2.90 0.95
CA TYR A 71 -1.74 2.88 0.37
C TYR A 71 -1.76 1.82 -0.72
N VAL A 72 -2.70 0.88 -0.65
CA VAL A 72 -2.82 -0.24 -1.59
C VAL A 72 -4.18 -0.14 -2.26
N SER A 73 -4.24 -0.30 -3.58
CA SER A 73 -5.51 -0.46 -4.30
C SER A 73 -5.31 -1.15 -5.65
N ASN A 74 -5.96 -2.29 -5.86
CA ASN A 74 -6.07 -2.96 -7.18
C ASN A 74 -4.74 -3.07 -7.95
N GLY A 75 -3.68 -3.53 -7.29
CA GLY A 75 -2.35 -3.67 -7.90
C GLY A 75 -1.52 -2.38 -7.96
N MET A 76 -2.06 -1.26 -7.50
CA MET A 76 -1.32 -0.03 -7.25
C MET A 76 -0.88 0.04 -5.80
N LEU A 77 0.30 0.62 -5.59
CA LEU A 77 0.88 0.86 -4.27
C LEU A 77 1.42 2.29 -4.23
N ARG A 78 1.22 2.97 -3.10
CA ARG A 78 1.95 4.19 -2.76
C ARG A 78 2.57 4.01 -1.40
N VAL A 79 3.84 4.36 -1.26
CA VAL A 79 4.54 4.35 0.02
C VAL A 79 5.06 5.74 0.33
N GLU A 80 4.81 6.20 1.54
CA GLU A 80 5.29 7.46 2.09
C GLU A 80 6.11 7.15 3.33
N TYR A 81 7.44 7.09 3.21
CA TYR A 81 8.32 7.01 4.37
C TYR A 81 8.57 8.41 4.93
N ASP A 82 8.66 8.53 6.26
CA ASP A 82 8.82 9.81 6.94
C ASP A 82 10.01 10.61 6.40
N ARG A 83 9.69 11.65 5.61
CA ARG A 83 10.60 12.64 4.99
C ARG A 83 11.75 12.07 4.14
N ALA A 84 11.80 10.75 3.94
CA ALA A 84 12.94 10.09 3.31
C ALA A 84 12.70 9.78 1.83
N LEU A 85 11.56 9.15 1.52
CA LEU A 85 11.30 8.57 0.21
C LEU A 85 9.82 8.35 0.01
N TYR A 86 9.28 8.89 -1.08
CA TYR A 86 7.96 8.58 -1.58
C TYR A 86 8.07 7.70 -2.82
N LEU A 87 7.14 6.78 -2.96
CA LEU A 87 7.08 5.83 -4.05
C LEU A 87 5.65 5.59 -4.50
N ILE A 88 5.45 5.45 -5.81
CA ILE A 88 4.23 4.92 -6.41
C ILE A 88 4.64 3.76 -7.30
N TYR A 89 3.97 2.62 -7.14
CA TYR A 89 3.91 1.56 -8.13
C TYR A 89 2.54 1.59 -8.81
N LYS A 90 2.54 1.73 -10.14
CA LYS A 90 1.34 1.76 -10.96
C LYS A 90 1.69 1.36 -12.39
N ASP A 91 0.83 0.57 -13.03
CA ASP A 91 1.00 0.13 -14.42
C ASP A 91 2.37 -0.55 -14.68
N LYS A 92 2.83 -1.36 -13.73
CA LYS A 92 4.14 -2.04 -13.72
C LYS A 92 5.36 -1.10 -13.67
N LYS A 93 5.15 0.18 -13.40
CA LYS A 93 6.21 1.18 -13.24
C LYS A 93 6.32 1.62 -11.79
N THR A 94 7.53 1.91 -11.38
CA THR A 94 7.83 2.56 -10.10
C THR A 94 8.25 4.00 -10.33
N TYR A 95 7.67 4.91 -9.56
CA TYR A 95 8.04 6.31 -9.51
C TYR A 95 8.49 6.61 -8.08
N ASN A 96 9.75 6.97 -7.89
CA ASN A 96 10.27 7.33 -6.58
C ASN A 96 10.85 8.75 -6.56
N TRP A 97 10.64 9.46 -5.46
CA TRP A 97 11.15 10.82 -5.29
C TRP A 97 11.31 11.14 -3.80
N ARG A 98 12.04 12.21 -3.49
CA ARG A 98 12.11 12.73 -2.11
C ARG A 98 11.12 13.89 -1.96
N PRO A 99 10.39 13.97 -0.84
CA PRO A 99 9.38 15.02 -0.65
C PRO A 99 9.98 16.42 -0.49
N GLU A 100 11.24 16.54 -0.05
CA GLU A 100 11.90 17.82 0.21
C GLU A 100 13.00 18.11 -0.82
N GLY A 101 12.95 19.28 -1.44
CA GLY A 101 14.07 19.89 -2.19
C GLY A 101 14.37 19.37 -3.59
N ASN A 102 13.83 18.21 -3.99
CA ASN A 102 14.12 17.61 -5.29
C ASN A 102 12.94 17.79 -6.26
N ILE A 103 13.20 18.41 -7.42
CA ILE A 103 12.27 18.49 -8.54
C ILE A 103 12.42 17.32 -9.52
N THR A 104 13.37 16.43 -9.28
CA THR A 104 13.66 15.24 -10.10
C THR A 104 13.41 14.00 -9.25
N GLY A 105 12.64 13.07 -9.80
CA GLY A 105 12.47 11.72 -9.29
C GLY A 105 13.13 10.71 -10.22
N GLU A 106 12.86 9.45 -9.99
CA GLU A 106 13.31 8.33 -10.82
C GLU A 106 12.11 7.49 -11.25
N GLU A 107 12.08 7.10 -12.52
CA GLU A 107 11.12 6.14 -13.07
C GLU A 107 11.88 4.86 -13.42
N ASP A 108 11.47 3.74 -12.83
CA ASP A 108 11.99 2.41 -13.11
C ASP A 108 10.87 1.50 -13.62
N PHE A 109 11.18 0.69 -14.64
CA PHE A 109 10.28 -0.31 -15.20
C PHE A 109 10.29 -1.63 -14.40
N ASN A 110 11.17 -1.74 -13.39
CA ASN A 110 11.39 -2.95 -12.59
C ASN A 110 10.88 -2.82 -11.14
N GLY A 111 9.69 -2.26 -10.95
CA GLY A 111 9.02 -2.27 -9.65
C GLY A 111 8.55 -3.65 -9.25
N TRP A 112 9.43 -4.48 -8.68
CA TRP A 112 9.06 -5.82 -8.30
C TRP A 112 8.24 -5.79 -6.99
N ILE A 113 6.92 -5.96 -7.10
CA ILE A 113 6.05 -6.40 -5.99
C ILE A 113 6.22 -7.92 -5.73
N VAL A 114 7.01 -8.61 -6.56
CA VAL A 114 7.18 -10.07 -6.53
C VAL A 114 8.63 -10.45 -6.32
N GLU A 115 8.81 -11.48 -5.52
CA GLU A 115 9.99 -12.21 -5.02
C GLU A 115 11.08 -12.60 -6.06
N ASP A 116 11.54 -11.69 -6.92
CA ASP A 116 12.65 -11.94 -7.86
C ASP A 116 13.91 -11.17 -7.43
N THR A 117 14.92 -11.92 -6.99
CA THR A 117 16.17 -11.47 -6.38
C THR A 117 17.20 -10.91 -7.37
N THR A 118 16.80 -10.54 -8.58
CA THR A 118 17.76 -10.15 -9.62
C THR A 118 18.07 -8.64 -9.54
N TYR A 119 19.06 -8.30 -8.70
CA TYR A 119 19.57 -6.95 -8.47
C TYR A 119 19.98 -6.23 -9.76
N GLY A 120 19.27 -5.16 -10.10
CA GLY A 120 19.67 -4.19 -11.14
C GLY A 120 20.39 -2.98 -10.52
N PRO A 121 21.15 -2.19 -11.30
CA PRO A 121 21.97 -1.09 -10.78
C PRO A 121 21.20 0.18 -10.38
N SER A 122 19.85 0.16 -10.29
CA SER A 122 19.08 1.34 -9.88
C SER A 122 19.17 1.53 -8.35
N THR A 123 19.51 2.75 -7.92
CA THR A 123 19.91 3.06 -6.54
C THR A 123 18.75 3.17 -5.54
N TYR A 124 17.49 2.98 -5.99
CA TYR A 124 16.29 3.17 -5.18
C TYR A 124 15.24 2.07 -5.38
N GLN A 125 15.68 0.83 -5.51
CA GLN A 125 14.76 -0.31 -5.57
C GLN A 125 13.99 -0.48 -4.24
N TRP A 126 12.68 -0.48 -4.34
CA TRP A 126 11.78 -0.79 -3.23
C TRP A 126 11.35 -2.24 -3.35
N ASP A 127 11.57 -2.99 -2.27
CA ASP A 127 11.26 -4.41 -2.19
C ASP A 127 10.25 -4.64 -1.07
N ALA A 128 9.09 -5.19 -1.43
CA ALA A 128 8.02 -5.51 -0.50
C ALA A 128 8.41 -6.57 0.53
N THR A 129 9.38 -7.46 0.22
CA THR A 129 9.86 -8.50 1.14
C THR A 129 10.59 -7.89 2.34
N MET A 130 11.09 -6.66 2.21
CA MET A 130 11.77 -5.94 3.28
C MET A 130 10.81 -5.27 4.28
N VAL A 131 9.49 -5.31 4.04
CA VAL A 131 8.48 -4.84 5.00
C VAL A 131 8.24 -5.93 6.05
N THR A 132 8.76 -5.70 7.25
CA THR A 132 8.76 -6.70 8.33
C THR A 132 7.59 -6.58 9.29
N ASP A 133 6.98 -5.40 9.39
CA ASP A 133 5.85 -5.11 10.27
C ASP A 133 4.86 -4.24 9.52
N PHE A 134 3.59 -4.61 9.55
CA PHE A 134 2.52 -3.82 8.99
C PHE A 134 1.20 -4.01 9.73
N SER A 135 0.38 -2.96 9.72
CA SER A 135 -1.00 -2.97 10.21
C SER A 135 -1.88 -2.19 9.25
N CYS A 136 -2.87 -2.86 8.66
CA CYS A 136 -3.70 -2.34 7.60
C CYS A 136 -5.17 -2.25 8.03
N ILE A 137 -5.83 -1.17 7.61
CA ILE A 137 -7.28 -1.02 7.68
C ILE A 137 -7.87 -0.93 6.27
N ASN A 138 -9.12 -1.36 6.11
CA ASN A 138 -9.88 -1.11 4.88
C ASN A 138 -9.90 0.41 4.59
N TRP A 139 -9.66 0.76 3.34
CA TRP A 139 -9.63 2.15 2.91
C TRP A 139 -10.38 2.31 1.59
N LYS A 140 -11.18 3.39 1.50
CA LYS A 140 -11.78 3.78 0.23
C LYS A 140 -10.69 4.42 -0.62
N ALA A 141 -10.25 3.70 -1.65
CA ALA A 141 -9.17 4.17 -2.50
C ALA A 141 -9.48 5.52 -3.15
N ASP A 142 -8.50 6.40 -3.07
CA ASP A 142 -8.42 7.65 -3.82
C ASP A 142 -7.40 7.44 -4.95
N LEU A 143 -7.86 7.45 -6.20
CA LEU A 143 -7.00 7.20 -7.36
C LEU A 143 -5.94 8.29 -7.53
N ASP A 144 -6.21 9.51 -7.05
CA ASP A 144 -5.28 10.62 -7.16
C ASP A 144 -4.02 10.40 -6.30
N LYS A 145 -4.12 9.61 -5.22
CA LYS A 145 -2.96 9.19 -4.42
C LYS A 145 -1.93 8.45 -5.28
N PHE A 146 -2.35 7.69 -6.28
CA PHE A 146 -1.49 6.88 -7.13
C PHE A 146 -1.03 7.59 -8.40
N THR A 147 -1.25 8.90 -8.49
CA THR A 147 -0.75 9.71 -9.61
C THR A 147 0.59 10.34 -9.23
N PRO A 148 1.66 10.13 -10.04
CA PRO A 148 2.93 10.83 -9.81
C PRO A 148 2.72 12.35 -9.77
N PRO A 149 3.37 13.04 -8.84
CA PRO A 149 3.24 14.49 -8.71
C PRO A 149 3.75 15.21 -9.96
N LYS A 150 2.95 16.14 -10.51
CA LYS A 150 3.26 16.86 -11.76
C LYS A 150 4.46 17.82 -11.65
N ASN A 151 4.81 18.22 -10.44
CA ASN A 151 5.95 19.09 -10.17
C ASN A 151 7.28 18.34 -10.03
N ILE A 152 7.26 17.00 -10.16
CA ILE A 152 8.46 16.16 -10.18
C ILE A 152 8.66 15.66 -11.61
N VAL A 153 9.86 15.88 -12.13
CA VAL A 153 10.29 15.36 -13.43
C VAL A 153 10.84 13.96 -13.23
N PHE A 154 10.24 12.99 -13.91
CA PHE A 154 10.70 11.61 -13.94
C PHE A 154 11.32 11.34 -15.32
N PRO A 155 12.65 11.44 -15.48
CA PRO A 155 13.29 11.01 -16.70
C PRO A 155 13.15 9.49 -16.80
N SER A 156 12.59 8.99 -17.89
CA SER A 156 12.50 7.55 -18.10
C SER A 156 13.91 6.97 -18.14
N MET A 157 14.21 6.02 -17.25
CA MET A 157 15.46 5.28 -17.35
C MET A 157 15.40 4.41 -18.61
N VAL A 158 16.23 4.76 -19.60
CA VAL A 158 16.54 3.84 -20.69
C VAL A 158 17.34 2.71 -20.06
N LEU A 159 16.76 1.51 -20.01
CA LEU A 159 17.50 0.32 -19.57
C LEU A 159 18.82 0.27 -20.35
N PRO A 160 19.99 0.13 -19.70
CA PRO A 160 21.20 -0.16 -20.43
C PRO A 160 20.96 -1.43 -21.25
N PRO A 161 21.40 -1.49 -22.52
CA PRO A 161 21.18 -2.68 -23.34
C PRO A 161 21.67 -3.90 -22.58
N SER A 162 20.79 -4.89 -22.42
CA SER A 162 21.12 -6.15 -21.76
C SER A 162 22.42 -6.68 -22.38
N ARG A 163 23.49 -6.80 -21.59
CA ARG A 163 24.66 -7.54 -22.04
C ARG A 163 24.21 -8.97 -22.28
N SER A 164 24.04 -9.33 -23.54
CA SER A 164 23.94 -10.72 -23.97
C SER A 164 25.22 -11.42 -23.54
N ASN A 165 25.11 -12.32 -22.56
CA ASN A 165 26.10 -13.38 -22.36
C ASN A 165 25.70 -14.58 -23.20
#